data_AF-A0A926Y6C9-F1
#
_entry.id   AF-A0A926Y6C9-F1
#
_cell.length_a   1.000
_cell.length_b   1.000
_cell.length_c   1.000
_cell.angle_alpha   90.00
_cell.angle_beta   90.00
_cell.angle_gamma   90.00
#
_symmetry.space_group_name_H-M   'P 1'
#
loop_
_entity.id
_entity.type
_entity.pdbx_description
1 polymer ?
#
loop_
_entity_poly.entity_id
_entity_poly.type
_entity_poly.pdbx_seq_one_letter_code
_entity_poly.pdbx_strand_id
1 'polypeptide(L)'
;MNKYNFQDWLKTKVSDDDEVILAGKLEYLRLYLTDAMRELRTKAGLTQAQLAQELGVQQAAVSKLESALKDRELESVLKYLHTLDADLLLAVKQGEELYQVSDTESGLLVDVPSYVQELASTAGMSPREYVLSAIEYFSHKATSRRETLTAFLEGEDSVARQVRQRLGGRSVSEIAAELESCLSIPEEDDRILAVKNALAGSVRSGGTTRDASDENDEIELLDLAESLLEKLAQIKLN
;
A
#
# COMPACT_ATOMS: atom_id res chain seq x y z
N MET A 1 21.95 -19.39 -1.95
CA MET A 1 21.12 -20.59 -1.74
C MET A 1 19.85 -20.38 -2.57
N ASN A 2 19.47 -21.33 -3.43
CA ASN A 2 18.23 -21.23 -4.19
C ASN A 2 17.10 -21.18 -3.15
N LYS A 3 16.41 -20.03 -2.99
CA LYS A 3 15.26 -19.94 -2.09
C LYS A 3 14.23 -20.88 -2.65
N TYR A 4 14.12 -22.09 -2.09
CA TYR A 4 13.06 -23.01 -2.46
C TYR A 4 11.74 -22.28 -2.31
N ASN A 5 11.04 -22.06 -3.43
CA ASN A 5 9.78 -21.35 -3.45
C ASN A 5 8.71 -22.26 -2.88
N PHE A 6 8.59 -22.26 -1.55
CA PHE A 6 7.61 -23.09 -0.86
C PHE A 6 6.17 -22.70 -1.18
N GLN A 7 5.92 -21.49 -1.69
CA GLN A 7 4.61 -21.17 -2.26
C GLN A 7 4.28 -22.12 -3.41
N ASP A 8 5.27 -22.56 -4.19
CA ASP A 8 5.08 -23.56 -5.24
C ASP A 8 4.95 -24.98 -4.68
N TRP A 9 5.65 -25.29 -3.58
CA TRP A 9 5.49 -26.58 -2.88
C TRP A 9 4.13 -26.72 -2.18
N LEU A 10 3.62 -25.68 -1.53
CA LEU A 10 2.27 -25.66 -0.93
C LEU A 10 1.17 -25.80 -1.99
N LYS A 11 1.41 -25.26 -3.19
CA LYS A 11 0.50 -25.45 -4.35
C LYS A 11 0.60 -26.86 -4.93
N THR A 12 1.71 -27.55 -4.68
CA THR A 12 1.87 -28.95 -5.09
C THR A 12 1.06 -29.81 -4.13
N LYS A 13 0.14 -30.62 -4.67
CA LYS A 13 -0.66 -31.53 -3.86
C LYS A 13 0.23 -32.68 -3.35
N VAL A 14 0.80 -32.51 -2.15
CA VAL A 14 1.72 -33.49 -1.54
C VAL A 14 0.96 -34.67 -0.92
N SER A 15 -0.20 -34.41 -0.31
CA SER A 15 -1.07 -35.42 0.30
C SER A 15 -2.49 -34.86 0.45
N ASP A 16 -3.49 -35.73 0.55
CA ASP A 16 -4.86 -35.40 0.98
C ASP A 16 -5.04 -35.55 2.51
N ASP A 17 -4.00 -35.99 3.22
CA ASP A 17 -4.00 -36.19 4.66
C ASP A 17 -3.68 -34.88 5.41
N ASP A 18 -4.63 -34.42 6.22
CA ASP A 18 -4.53 -33.18 6.99
C ASP A 18 -3.34 -33.16 7.97
N GLU A 19 -2.99 -34.31 8.58
CA GLU A 19 -1.84 -34.40 9.50
C GLU A 19 -0.53 -34.20 8.75
N VAL A 20 -0.43 -34.77 7.55
CA VAL A 20 0.76 -34.64 6.69
C VAL A 20 0.92 -33.19 6.21
N ILE A 21 -0.18 -32.54 5.81
CA ILE A 21 -0.17 -31.12 5.41
C ILE A 21 0.27 -30.24 6.58
N LEU A 22 -0.28 -30.48 7.77
CA LEU A 22 0.05 -29.71 8.98
C LEU A 22 1.53 -29.86 9.36
N ALA A 23 2.05 -31.10 9.37
CA ALA A 23 3.45 -31.37 9.65
C ALA A 23 4.38 -30.66 8.64
N GLY A 24 4.01 -30.67 7.36
CA GLY A 24 4.74 -29.96 6.30
C GLY A 24 4.79 -28.44 6.51
N LYS A 25 3.66 -27.81 6.85
CA LYS A 25 3.60 -26.37 7.18
C LYS A 25 4.46 -26.03 8.39
N LEU A 26 4.44 -26.87 9.42
CA LEU A 26 5.23 -26.67 10.63
C LEU A 26 6.74 -26.74 10.34
N GLU A 27 7.19 -27.76 9.59
CA GLU A 27 8.60 -27.92 9.25
C GLU A 27 9.13 -26.75 8.42
N TYR A 28 8.31 -26.25 7.50
CA TYR A 28 8.65 -25.07 6.72
C TYR A 28 8.90 -23.83 7.58
N LEU A 29 7.96 -23.50 8.48
CA LEU A 29 8.09 -22.35 9.36
C LEU A 29 9.34 -22.47 10.24
N ARG A 30 9.66 -23.68 10.71
CA ARG A 30 10.90 -23.97 11.47
C ARG A 30 12.15 -23.69 10.65
N LEU A 31 12.21 -24.17 9.42
CA LEU A 31 13.36 -23.96 8.53
C LEU A 31 13.58 -22.48 8.25
N TYR A 32 12.53 -21.76 7.86
CA TYR A 32 12.64 -20.34 7.53
C TYR A 32 13.01 -19.48 8.74
N LEU A 33 12.39 -19.72 9.91
CA LEU A 33 12.75 -19.03 11.13
C LEU A 33 14.21 -19.30 11.53
N THR A 34 14.67 -20.54 11.35
CA THR A 34 16.08 -20.91 11.60
C THR A 34 17.05 -20.13 10.73
N ASP A 35 16.79 -20.07 9.43
CA ASP A 35 17.66 -19.36 8.49
C ASP A 35 17.66 -17.86 8.78
N ALA A 36 16.50 -17.26 9.08
CA ALA A 36 16.39 -15.87 9.49
C ALA A 36 17.21 -15.59 10.77
N MET A 37 17.07 -16.41 11.81
CA MET A 37 17.83 -16.26 13.06
C MET A 37 19.36 -16.34 12.85
N ARG A 38 19.82 -17.25 11.98
CA ARG A 38 21.24 -17.40 11.62
C ARG A 38 21.75 -16.19 10.84
N GLU A 39 20.94 -15.71 9.91
CA GLU A 39 21.27 -14.53 9.10
C GLU A 39 21.39 -13.29 9.97
N LEU A 40 20.45 -13.06 10.89
CA LEU A 40 20.48 -11.95 11.85
C LEU A 40 21.74 -12.00 12.72
N ARG A 41 22.06 -13.17 13.30
CA ARG A 41 23.30 -13.33 14.08
C ARG A 41 24.55 -13.04 13.25
N THR A 42 24.58 -13.51 12.01
CA THR A 42 25.72 -13.31 11.10
C THR A 42 25.87 -11.83 10.71
N LYS A 43 24.75 -11.13 10.47
CA LYS A 43 24.72 -9.68 10.22
C LYS A 43 25.19 -8.88 11.43
N ALA A 44 24.87 -9.33 12.64
CA ALA A 44 25.41 -8.78 13.88
C ALA A 44 26.90 -9.10 14.11
N GLY A 45 27.53 -9.93 13.27
CA GLY A 45 28.95 -10.29 13.38
C GLY A 45 29.26 -11.27 14.52
N LEU A 46 28.26 -11.92 15.09
CA LEU A 46 28.42 -12.80 16.25
C LEU A 46 28.58 -14.26 15.86
N THR A 47 29.43 -14.99 16.59
CA THR A 47 29.45 -16.46 16.58
C THR A 47 28.37 -17.03 17.50
N GLN A 48 28.05 -18.31 17.36
CA GLN A 48 27.11 -18.99 18.28
C GLN A 48 27.57 -18.92 19.74
N ALA A 49 28.88 -18.99 19.99
CA ALA A 49 29.42 -18.93 21.34
C ALA A 49 29.31 -17.53 21.96
N GLN A 50 29.55 -16.48 21.16
CA GLN A 50 29.39 -15.09 21.61
C GLN A 50 27.93 -14.77 21.89
N LEU A 51 27.01 -15.15 21.01
CA LEU A 51 25.58 -14.95 21.27
C LEU A 51 25.10 -15.74 22.50
N ALA A 52 25.62 -16.95 22.71
CA ALA A 52 25.30 -17.72 23.90
C ALA A 52 25.78 -17.02 25.19
N GLN A 53 26.95 -16.39 25.14
CA GLN A 53 27.47 -15.59 26.24
C GLN A 53 26.57 -14.38 26.54
N GLU A 54 26.10 -13.66 25.52
CA GLU A 54 25.18 -12.53 25.69
C GLU A 54 23.81 -12.95 26.24
N LEU A 55 23.32 -14.12 25.81
CA LEU A 55 22.09 -14.73 26.33
C LEU A 55 22.25 -15.33 27.73
N GLY A 56 23.47 -15.45 28.26
CA GLY A 56 23.74 -16.13 29.53
C GLY A 56 23.46 -17.64 29.51
N VAL A 57 23.57 -18.28 28.34
CA VAL A 57 23.32 -19.71 28.14
C VAL A 57 24.54 -20.43 27.59
N GLN A 58 24.50 -21.77 27.58
CA GLN A 58 25.56 -22.55 26.93
C GLN A 58 25.43 -22.48 25.40
N GLN A 59 26.56 -22.54 24.67
CA GLN A 59 26.57 -22.59 23.20
C GLN A 59 25.66 -23.68 22.62
N ALA A 60 25.55 -24.83 23.30
CA ALA A 60 24.66 -25.90 22.91
C ALA A 60 23.16 -25.49 22.86
N ALA A 61 22.74 -24.52 23.68
CA ALA A 61 21.38 -23.98 23.64
C ALA A 61 21.16 -23.17 22.35
N VAL A 62 22.11 -22.31 21.96
CA VAL A 62 22.07 -21.57 20.70
C VAL A 62 22.10 -22.52 19.50
N SER A 63 22.92 -23.57 19.53
CA SER A 63 22.95 -24.59 18.48
C SER A 63 21.60 -25.32 18.31
N LYS A 64 20.88 -25.58 19.42
CA LYS A 64 19.52 -26.15 19.36
C LYS A 64 18.53 -25.15 18.76
N LEU A 65 18.60 -23.87 19.16
CA LEU A 65 17.76 -22.81 18.63
C LEU A 65 17.99 -22.58 17.13
N GLU A 66 19.22 -22.68 16.66
CA GLU A 66 19.55 -22.58 15.24
C GLU A 66 19.44 -23.93 14.50
N SER A 67 18.73 -24.92 15.04
CA SER A 67 18.49 -26.21 14.38
C SER A 67 17.01 -26.38 14.03
N ALA A 68 16.70 -26.62 12.76
CA ALA A 68 15.33 -26.90 12.32
C ALA A 68 14.81 -28.26 12.82
N LEU A 69 15.71 -29.20 13.11
CA LEU A 69 15.40 -30.55 13.57
C LEU A 69 14.99 -30.63 15.06
N LYS A 70 14.98 -29.50 15.77
CA LYS A 70 14.68 -29.45 17.20
C LYS A 70 13.58 -28.46 17.48
N ASP A 71 12.66 -28.91 18.33
CA ASP A 71 11.62 -28.05 18.88
C ASP A 71 12.25 -26.95 19.72
N ARG A 72 11.65 -25.76 19.65
CA ARG A 72 12.04 -24.58 20.41
C ARG A 72 10.81 -23.89 20.96
N GLU A 73 10.94 -23.37 22.17
CA GLU A 73 9.91 -22.54 22.77
C GLU A 73 9.94 -21.15 22.16
N LEU A 74 8.75 -20.56 21.93
CA LEU A 74 8.61 -19.22 21.38
C LEU A 74 9.35 -18.17 22.25
N GLU A 75 9.29 -18.31 23.57
CA GLU A 75 9.98 -17.45 24.52
C GLU A 75 11.51 -17.46 24.34
N SER A 76 12.07 -18.62 23.99
CA SER A 76 13.51 -18.74 23.71
C SER A 76 13.88 -18.07 22.38
N VAL A 77 12.98 -18.11 21.39
CA VAL A 77 13.14 -17.36 20.13
C VAL A 77 13.07 -15.86 20.40
N LEU A 78 12.11 -15.38 21.18
CA LEU A 78 11.97 -13.97 21.51
C LEU A 78 13.20 -13.43 22.24
N LYS A 79 13.73 -14.15 23.23
CA LYS A 79 14.97 -13.76 23.91
C LYS A 79 16.15 -13.67 22.95
N TYR A 80 16.27 -14.66 22.06
CA TYR A 80 17.31 -14.67 21.03
C TYR A 80 17.23 -13.44 20.13
N LEU A 81 16.03 -13.11 19.64
CA LEU A 81 15.80 -11.98 18.74
C LEU A 81 16.02 -10.65 19.44
N HIS A 82 15.53 -10.50 20.67
CA HIS A 82 15.74 -9.31 21.49
C HIS A 82 17.24 -9.03 21.74
N THR A 83 18.06 -10.05 21.99
CA THR A 83 19.52 -9.89 22.13
C THR A 83 20.17 -9.36 20.85
N LEU A 84 19.58 -9.62 19.70
CA LEU A 84 20.05 -9.14 18.39
C LEU A 84 19.37 -7.84 17.94
N ASP A 85 18.62 -7.16 18.82
CA ASP A 85 17.84 -5.96 18.49
C ASP A 85 16.87 -6.20 17.31
N ALA A 86 16.23 -7.37 17.32
CA ALA A 86 15.28 -7.80 16.31
C ALA A 86 13.90 -8.08 16.91
N ASP A 87 12.87 -7.61 16.21
CA ASP A 87 11.46 -7.78 16.55
C ASP A 87 10.86 -9.02 15.86
N LEU A 88 9.94 -9.71 16.54
CA LEU A 88 9.15 -10.79 15.95
C LEU A 88 7.76 -10.30 15.54
N LEU A 89 7.51 -10.36 14.22
CA LEU A 89 6.21 -10.07 13.63
C LEU A 89 5.52 -11.37 13.20
N LEU A 90 4.27 -11.57 13.64
CA LEU A 90 3.43 -12.72 13.30
C LEU A 90 2.13 -12.25 12.65
N ALA A 91 1.72 -12.92 11.58
CA ALA A 91 0.41 -12.72 10.96
C ALA A 91 -0.33 -14.04 10.78
N VAL A 92 -1.64 -14.01 11.02
CA VAL A 92 -2.56 -15.13 10.83
C VAL A 92 -3.64 -14.69 9.85
N LYS A 93 -3.85 -15.46 8.78
CA LYS A 93 -4.85 -15.17 7.76
C LYS A 93 -6.01 -16.16 7.85
N GLN A 94 -7.24 -15.64 7.86
CA GLN A 94 -8.47 -16.43 7.77
C GLN A 94 -9.38 -15.82 6.70
N GLY A 95 -9.46 -16.46 5.53
CA GLY A 95 -10.14 -15.86 4.38
C GLY A 95 -9.47 -14.55 3.97
N GLU A 96 -10.24 -13.45 3.99
CA GLU A 96 -9.75 -12.09 3.71
C GLU A 96 -9.26 -11.34 4.97
N GLU A 97 -9.50 -11.89 6.16
CA GLU A 97 -9.08 -11.26 7.42
C GLU A 97 -7.62 -11.58 7.75
N LEU A 98 -6.90 -10.56 8.22
CA LEU A 98 -5.50 -10.66 8.65
C LEU A 98 -5.35 -10.16 10.08
N TYR A 99 -4.96 -11.08 10.96
CA TYR A 99 -4.67 -10.81 12.36
C TYR A 99 -3.16 -10.68 12.54
N GLN A 100 -2.69 -9.59 13.13
CA GLN A 100 -1.26 -9.31 13.27
C GLN A 100 -0.91 -9.13 14.73
N VAL A 101 0.25 -9.67 15.12
CA VAL A 101 0.83 -9.53 16.45
C VAL A 101 2.29 -9.15 16.26
N SER A 102 2.71 -8.11 16.97
CA SER A 102 4.10 -7.67 17.06
C SER A 102 4.45 -7.49 18.52
N ASP A 103 5.73 -7.66 18.85
CA ASP A 103 6.34 -7.23 20.10
C ASP A 103 6.61 -5.71 20.16
N THR A 104 6.42 -4.96 19.06
CA THR A 104 6.53 -3.49 19.01
C THR A 104 5.32 -2.81 18.34
N GLU A 105 5.08 -1.53 18.66
CA GLU A 105 3.99 -0.76 18.06
C GLU A 105 4.29 -0.25 16.63
N SER A 106 5.53 -0.42 16.16
CA SER A 106 6.06 0.27 14.98
C SER A 106 5.95 -0.48 13.65
N GLY A 107 5.61 -1.77 13.65
CA GLY A 107 5.59 -2.61 12.45
C GLY A 107 4.19 -3.10 12.08
N LEU A 108 3.70 -2.73 10.89
CA LEU A 108 2.54 -3.40 10.27
C LEU A 108 3.04 -4.43 9.24
N LEU A 109 2.62 -5.68 9.36
CA LEU A 109 2.77 -6.68 8.30
C LEU A 109 1.70 -6.44 7.23
N VAL A 110 2.11 -5.98 6.06
CA VAL A 110 1.21 -5.85 4.92
C VAL A 110 1.28 -7.13 4.09
N ASP A 111 0.14 -7.81 3.88
CA ASP A 111 0.04 -8.89 2.90
C ASP A 111 0.19 -8.28 1.51
N VAL A 112 1.38 -8.44 0.92
CA VAL A 112 1.70 -7.93 -0.41
C VAL A 112 1.51 -9.07 -1.41
N PRO A 113 0.62 -8.92 -2.41
CA PRO A 113 0.35 -9.95 -3.41
C PRO A 113 1.62 -10.46 -4.09
N SER A 114 1.64 -11.74 -4.46
CA SER A 114 2.84 -12.39 -5.02
C SER A 114 3.37 -11.70 -6.29
N TYR A 115 2.49 -11.16 -7.14
CA TYR A 115 2.90 -10.44 -8.34
C TYR A 115 3.75 -9.20 -8.03
N VAL A 116 3.55 -8.54 -6.87
CA VAL A 116 4.37 -7.39 -6.46
C VAL A 116 5.79 -7.83 -6.14
N GLN A 117 5.98 -9.05 -5.61
CA GLN A 117 7.31 -9.60 -5.37
C GLN A 117 8.06 -9.87 -6.68
N GLU A 118 7.34 -10.31 -7.72
CA GLU A 118 7.88 -10.51 -9.07
C GLU A 118 8.30 -9.17 -9.70
N LEU A 119 7.46 -8.14 -9.56
CA LEU A 119 7.75 -6.78 -10.03
C LEU A 119 8.97 -6.18 -9.30
N ALA A 120 9.04 -6.31 -7.98
CA ALA A 120 10.18 -5.86 -7.19
C ALA A 120 11.48 -6.55 -7.62
N SER A 121 11.43 -7.87 -7.83
CA SER A 121 12.57 -8.66 -8.28
C SER A 121 13.04 -8.22 -9.68
N THR A 122 12.11 -7.94 -10.58
CA THR A 122 12.40 -7.43 -11.93
C THR A 122 13.04 -6.04 -11.88
N ALA A 123 12.63 -5.22 -10.92
CA ALA A 123 13.23 -3.91 -10.64
C ALA A 123 14.56 -3.98 -9.88
N GLY A 124 15.02 -5.17 -9.46
CA GLY A 124 16.22 -5.33 -8.65
C GLY A 124 16.09 -4.76 -7.23
N MET A 125 14.86 -4.60 -6.74
CA MET A 125 14.52 -4.01 -5.45
C MET A 125 13.98 -5.06 -4.49
N SER A 126 14.09 -4.80 -3.18
CA SER A 126 13.26 -5.52 -2.22
C SER A 126 11.77 -5.13 -2.40
N PRO A 127 10.82 -6.02 -2.04
CA PRO A 127 9.40 -5.67 -2.06
C PRO A 127 9.07 -4.38 -1.28
N ARG A 128 9.78 -4.14 -0.18
CA ARG A 128 9.64 -2.93 0.63
C ARG A 128 10.05 -1.67 -0.15
N GLU A 129 11.23 -1.68 -0.76
CA GLU A 129 11.74 -0.55 -1.56
C GLU A 129 10.87 -0.30 -2.78
N TYR A 130 10.38 -1.36 -3.42
CA TYR A 130 9.47 -1.25 -4.56
C TYR A 130 8.16 -0.57 -4.16
N VAL A 131 7.52 -1.00 -3.07
CA VAL A 131 6.28 -0.39 -2.57
C VAL A 131 6.51 1.06 -2.15
N LEU A 132 7.61 1.37 -1.45
CA LEU A 132 7.96 2.74 -1.09
C LEU A 132 8.13 3.62 -2.34
N SER A 133 8.89 3.16 -3.32
CA SER A 133 9.12 3.88 -4.58
C SER A 133 7.82 4.09 -5.36
N ALA A 134 6.91 3.11 -5.34
CA ALA A 134 5.60 3.24 -5.95
C ALA A 134 4.75 4.30 -5.23
N ILE A 135 4.69 4.27 -3.90
CA ILE A 135 3.97 5.27 -3.11
C ILE A 135 4.53 6.67 -3.36
N GLU A 136 5.85 6.84 -3.36
CA GLU A 136 6.51 8.10 -3.67
C GLU A 136 6.19 8.57 -5.09
N TYR A 137 6.26 7.68 -6.08
CA TYR A 137 5.90 7.98 -7.46
C TYR A 137 4.45 8.47 -7.57
N PHE A 138 3.49 7.76 -6.98
CA PHE A 138 2.08 8.16 -7.02
C PHE A 138 1.81 9.43 -6.22
N SER A 139 2.49 9.63 -5.08
CA SER A 139 2.40 10.86 -4.27
C SER A 139 2.94 12.08 -5.02
N HIS A 140 4.11 11.95 -5.65
CA HIS A 140 4.68 13.00 -6.49
C HIS A 140 3.82 13.28 -7.71
N LYS A 141 3.27 12.25 -8.34
CA LYS A 141 2.36 12.40 -9.48
C LYS A 141 1.08 13.14 -9.09
N ALA A 142 0.47 12.79 -7.96
CA ALA A 142 -0.69 13.52 -7.42
C ALA A 142 -0.34 14.98 -7.11
N THR A 143 0.82 15.22 -6.51
CA THR A 143 1.29 16.59 -6.20
C THR A 143 1.50 17.41 -7.49
N SER A 144 2.20 16.85 -8.49
CA SER A 144 2.41 17.47 -9.81
C SER A 144 1.09 17.76 -10.54
N ARG A 145 0.13 16.84 -10.43
CA ARG A 145 -1.22 17.00 -10.98
C ARG A 145 -1.95 18.19 -10.35
N ARG A 146 -1.93 18.31 -9.02
CA ARG A 146 -2.52 19.47 -8.32
C ARG A 146 -1.84 20.79 -8.67
N GLU A 147 -0.52 20.79 -8.78
CA GLU A 147 0.23 22.00 -9.18
C GLU A 147 -0.18 22.45 -10.58
N THR A 148 -0.31 21.51 -11.52
CA THR A 148 -0.76 21.79 -12.90
C THR A 148 -2.20 22.30 -12.93
N LEU A 149 -3.10 21.70 -12.14
CA LEU A 149 -4.49 22.17 -12.02
C LEU A 149 -4.56 23.57 -11.41
N THR A 150 -3.76 23.84 -10.39
CA THR A 150 -3.68 25.16 -9.74
C THR A 150 -3.18 26.21 -10.74
N ALA A 151 -2.10 25.92 -11.47
CA ALA A 151 -1.55 26.81 -12.48
C ALA A 151 -2.54 27.09 -13.63
N PHE A 152 -3.31 26.08 -14.07
CA PHE A 152 -4.38 26.27 -15.05
C PHE A 152 -5.47 27.18 -14.52
N LEU A 153 -5.97 26.93 -13.31
CA LEU A 153 -7.03 27.73 -12.70
C LEU A 153 -6.59 29.17 -12.42
N GLU A 154 -5.32 29.42 -12.10
CA GLU A 154 -4.77 30.78 -11.94
C GLU A 154 -4.62 31.52 -13.28
N GLY A 155 -4.42 30.77 -14.37
CA GLY A 155 -4.22 31.29 -15.72
C GLY A 155 -5.41 32.03 -16.33
N GLU A 156 -5.15 32.71 -17.45
CA GLU A 156 -6.11 33.59 -18.11
C GLU A 156 -6.99 32.91 -19.16
N ASP A 157 -7.00 31.57 -19.19
CA ASP A 157 -7.87 30.80 -20.08
C ASP A 157 -9.36 31.11 -19.79
N SER A 158 -10.17 31.20 -20.85
CA SER A 158 -11.58 31.54 -20.74
C SER A 158 -12.35 30.55 -19.86
N VAL A 159 -12.01 29.27 -19.92
CA VAL A 159 -12.63 28.21 -19.10
C VAL A 159 -12.19 28.34 -17.65
N ALA A 160 -10.90 28.58 -17.38
CA ALA A 160 -10.40 28.81 -16.03
C ALA A 160 -11.03 30.03 -15.35
N ARG A 161 -11.25 31.12 -16.10
CA ARG A 161 -11.98 32.30 -15.61
C ARG A 161 -13.44 32.01 -15.31
N GLN A 162 -14.13 31.26 -16.17
CA GLN A 162 -15.53 30.87 -15.95
C GLN A 162 -15.69 29.98 -14.72
N VAL A 163 -14.79 29.00 -14.52
CA VAL A 163 -14.76 28.13 -13.34
C VAL A 163 -14.54 28.95 -12.06
N ARG A 164 -13.57 29.88 -12.06
CA ARG A 164 -13.32 30.78 -10.91
C ARG A 164 -14.49 31.71 -10.62
N GLN A 165 -15.13 32.25 -11.66
CA GLN A 165 -16.27 33.16 -11.52
C GLN A 165 -17.47 32.45 -10.90
N ARG A 166 -17.75 31.21 -11.33
CA ARG A 166 -18.86 30.39 -10.80
C ARG A 166 -18.59 29.93 -9.37
N LEU A 167 -17.36 29.56 -9.04
CA LEU A 167 -16.97 29.07 -7.71
C LEU A 167 -16.39 30.16 -6.79
N GLY A 168 -16.70 31.44 -7.03
CA GLY A 168 -16.05 32.62 -6.41
C GLY A 168 -16.05 32.71 -4.88
N GLY A 169 -16.65 31.76 -4.16
CA GLY A 169 -16.55 31.59 -2.70
C GLY A 169 -15.48 30.58 -2.23
N ARG A 170 -14.81 29.87 -3.15
CA ARG A 170 -13.83 28.83 -2.84
C ARG A 170 -12.42 29.24 -3.26
N SER A 171 -11.43 28.76 -2.54
CA SER A 171 -10.03 28.98 -2.92
C SER A 171 -9.66 28.15 -4.14
N VAL A 172 -8.71 28.62 -4.94
CA VAL A 172 -8.22 27.90 -6.13
C VAL A 172 -7.70 26.50 -5.76
N SER A 173 -7.08 26.36 -4.59
CA SER A 173 -6.58 25.08 -4.08
C SER A 173 -7.70 24.08 -3.77
N GLU A 174 -8.82 24.54 -3.18
CA GLU A 174 -9.99 23.69 -2.93
C GLU A 174 -10.68 23.25 -4.22
N ILE A 175 -10.70 24.11 -5.24
CA ILE A 175 -11.23 23.76 -6.57
C ILE A 175 -10.31 22.74 -7.25
N ALA A 176 -8.99 22.94 -7.20
CA ALA A 176 -8.01 22.00 -7.76
C ALA A 176 -8.09 20.62 -7.11
N ALA A 177 -8.27 20.54 -5.78
CA ALA A 177 -8.40 19.26 -5.07
C ALA A 177 -9.68 18.50 -5.45
N GLU A 178 -10.80 19.20 -5.61
CA GLU A 178 -12.05 18.55 -6.03
C GLU A 178 -12.01 18.11 -7.49
N LEU A 179 -11.44 18.94 -8.38
CA LEU A 179 -11.21 18.53 -9.77
C LEU A 179 -10.27 17.34 -9.87
N GLU A 180 -9.21 17.25 -9.05
CA GLU A 180 -8.36 16.07 -8.97
C GLU A 180 -9.14 14.81 -8.58
N SER A 181 -10.08 14.93 -7.62
CA SER A 181 -10.96 13.83 -7.23
C SER A 181 -11.87 13.40 -8.39
N CYS A 182 -12.46 14.33 -9.13
CA CYS A 182 -13.29 14.03 -10.30
C CYS A 182 -12.49 13.36 -11.41
N LEU A 183 -11.27 13.82 -11.69
CA LEU A 183 -10.39 13.26 -12.71
C LEU A 183 -9.88 11.85 -12.40
N SER A 184 -10.01 11.39 -11.14
CA SER A 184 -9.67 10.02 -10.75
C SER A 184 -10.74 8.99 -11.16
N ILE A 185 -11.91 9.44 -11.63
CA ILE A 185 -12.99 8.58 -12.11
C ILE A 185 -12.62 8.01 -13.49
N PRO A 186 -12.64 6.68 -13.68
CA PRO A 186 -12.24 6.06 -14.94
C PRO A 186 -13.29 6.23 -16.05
N GLU A 187 -14.58 6.20 -15.71
CA GLU A 187 -15.68 6.38 -16.65
C GLU A 187 -15.84 7.85 -17.05
N GLU A 188 -15.88 8.12 -18.37
CA GLU A 188 -15.93 9.48 -18.92
C GLU A 188 -17.24 10.20 -18.60
N ASP A 189 -18.38 9.52 -18.76
CA ASP A 189 -19.70 10.07 -18.48
C ASP A 189 -19.85 10.44 -17.00
N ASP A 190 -19.37 9.57 -16.09
CA ASP A 190 -19.39 9.82 -14.65
C ASP A 190 -18.44 10.94 -14.25
N ARG A 191 -17.31 11.09 -14.95
CA ARG A 191 -16.37 12.21 -14.74
C ARG A 191 -16.98 13.54 -15.14
N ILE A 192 -17.68 13.62 -16.28
CA ILE A 192 -18.39 14.83 -16.72
C ILE A 192 -19.45 15.23 -15.68
N LEU A 193 -20.23 14.27 -15.20
CA LEU A 193 -21.24 14.50 -14.17
C LEU A 193 -20.63 14.94 -12.84
N ALA A 194 -19.51 14.34 -12.41
CA ALA A 194 -18.82 14.72 -11.19
C ALA A 194 -18.28 16.16 -11.27
N VAL A 195 -17.69 16.54 -12.40
CA VAL A 195 -17.22 17.92 -12.63
C VAL A 195 -18.40 18.90 -12.65
N LYS A 196 -19.51 18.56 -13.33
CA LYS A 196 -20.74 19.36 -13.32
C LYS A 196 -21.21 19.64 -11.89
N ASN A 197 -21.28 18.59 -11.07
CA ASN A 197 -21.72 18.70 -9.68
C ASN A 197 -20.76 19.52 -8.82
N ALA A 198 -19.45 19.42 -9.06
CA ALA A 198 -18.45 20.27 -8.40
C ALA A 198 -18.61 21.76 -8.77
N LEU A 199 -18.92 22.04 -10.06
CA LEU A 199 -19.15 23.39 -10.58
C LEU A 199 -20.47 24.01 -10.12
N ALA A 200 -21.50 23.20 -9.88
CA ALA A 200 -22.76 23.63 -9.28
C ALA A 200 -22.59 24.15 -7.84
N GLY A 201 -21.40 23.97 -7.24
CA GLY A 201 -21.13 24.17 -5.83
C GLY A 201 -21.76 23.05 -5.02
N SER A 202 -21.16 22.64 -3.90
CA SER A 202 -21.74 21.58 -3.05
C SER A 202 -23.09 22.06 -2.46
N VAL A 203 -24.17 21.94 -3.22
CA VAL A 203 -25.52 22.02 -2.70
C VAL A 203 -25.68 20.77 -1.86
N ARG A 204 -25.43 20.92 -0.55
CA ARG A 204 -25.96 19.99 0.45
C ARG A 204 -27.44 19.84 0.14
N SER A 205 -27.83 18.62 -0.19
CA SER A 205 -29.23 18.20 -0.40
C SER A 205 -30.19 19.03 0.46
N GLY A 206 -31.06 19.79 -0.19
CA GLY A 206 -32.02 20.62 0.53
C GLY A 206 -32.91 21.45 -0.38
N GLY A 207 -33.93 20.81 -0.98
CA GLY A 207 -35.14 21.52 -1.39
C GLY A 207 -35.54 21.34 -2.85
N THR A 208 -36.50 20.44 -3.07
CA THR A 208 -37.36 20.37 -4.24
C THR A 208 -38.13 21.67 -4.44
N THR A 209 -37.87 22.40 -5.53
CA THR A 209 -38.89 23.16 -6.25
C THR A 209 -38.49 23.31 -7.71
N ARG A 210 -39.28 22.67 -8.56
CA ARG A 210 -39.14 22.57 -10.00
C ARG A 210 -39.57 23.92 -10.61
N ASP A 211 -38.61 24.78 -10.91
CA ASP A 211 -38.84 26.04 -11.64
C ASP A 211 -38.05 25.99 -12.96
N ALA A 212 -38.68 26.34 -14.08
CA ALA A 212 -38.17 26.14 -15.43
C ALA A 212 -36.96 27.03 -15.83
N SER A 213 -36.31 27.66 -14.84
CA SER A 213 -35.01 28.33 -15.00
C SER A 213 -33.82 27.39 -14.77
N ASP A 214 -34.04 26.21 -14.19
CA ASP A 214 -32.98 25.25 -13.80
C ASP A 214 -32.37 24.48 -14.99
N GLU A 215 -33.16 24.20 -16.05
CA GLU A 215 -32.69 23.38 -17.19
C GLU A 215 -31.61 24.10 -18.02
N ASN A 216 -31.70 25.42 -18.17
CA ASN A 216 -30.71 26.18 -18.93
C ASN A 216 -29.37 26.29 -18.17
N ASP A 217 -29.42 26.41 -16.84
CA ASP A 217 -28.22 26.40 -15.99
C ASP A 217 -27.58 25.01 -15.95
N GLU A 218 -28.37 23.92 -15.98
CA GLU A 218 -27.85 22.56 -16.07
C GLU A 218 -27.11 22.27 -17.39
N ILE A 219 -27.62 22.80 -18.51
CA ILE A 219 -26.98 22.66 -19.84
C ILE A 219 -25.68 23.48 -19.89
N GLU A 220 -25.69 24.73 -19.40
CA GLU A 220 -24.47 25.55 -19.34
C GLU A 220 -23.38 24.94 -18.44
N LEU A 221 -23.77 24.27 -17.35
CA LEU A 221 -22.84 23.57 -16.46
C LEU A 221 -22.25 22.32 -17.12
N LEU A 222 -23.04 21.58 -17.90
CA LEU A 222 -22.56 20.44 -18.69
C LEU A 222 -21.54 20.89 -19.74
N ASP A 223 -21.88 21.92 -20.52
CA ASP A 223 -20.99 22.47 -21.56
C ASP A 223 -19.67 22.96 -20.96
N LEU A 224 -19.72 23.61 -19.79
CA LEU A 224 -18.53 24.06 -19.06
C LEU A 224 -17.71 22.88 -18.53
N ALA A 225 -18.35 21.83 -18.02
CA ALA A 225 -17.69 20.63 -17.53
C ALA A 225 -16.95 19.89 -18.65
N GLU A 226 -17.59 19.74 -19.82
CA GLU A 226 -16.97 19.13 -21.01
C GLU A 226 -15.80 19.96 -21.52
N SER A 227 -15.99 21.28 -21.66
CA SER A 227 -14.93 22.21 -22.09
C SER A 227 -13.73 22.19 -21.13
N LEU A 228 -13.98 22.09 -19.83
CA LEU A 228 -12.94 21.98 -18.81
C LEU A 228 -12.16 20.67 -18.96
N LEU A 229 -12.84 19.54 -19.13
CA LEU A 229 -12.20 18.24 -19.32
C LEU A 229 -11.37 18.19 -20.60
N GLU A 230 -11.87 18.77 -21.69
CA GLU A 230 -11.12 18.86 -22.96
C GLU A 230 -9.83 19.67 -22.79
N LYS A 231 -9.91 20.83 -22.12
CA LYS A 231 -8.75 21.68 -21.83
C LYS A 231 -7.73 20.99 -20.94
N LEU A 232 -8.18 20.31 -19.89
CA LEU A 232 -7.32 19.57 -18.99
C LEU A 232 -6.64 18.37 -19.68
N ALA A 233 -7.32 17.72 -20.63
CA ALA A 233 -6.73 16.69 -21.48
C ALA A 233 -5.63 17.26 -22.41
N GLN A 234 -5.83 18.46 -22.94
CA GLN A 234 -4.84 19.14 -23.80
C GLN A 234 -3.59 19.58 -23.03
N ILE A 235 -3.71 19.91 -21.74
CA ILE A 235 -2.60 20.37 -20.88
C ILE A 235 -1.62 19.24 -20.54
N LYS A 236 -1.92 17.98 -20.90
CA LYS A 236 -1.14 16.79 -20.53
C LYS A 236 -0.82 16.78 -19.03
N LEU A 237 -1.84 16.50 -18.22
CA LEU A 237 -1.68 16.08 -16.83
C LEU A 237 -0.97 14.71 -16.77
N ASN A 238 0.32 14.68 -17.12
CA ASN A 238 1.18 13.49 -17.07
C ASN A 238 1.75 13.28 -15.67
#